data_AF-A0AA36J3D4-F1
#
_entry.id   AF-A0AA36J3D4-F1
#
_cell.length_a   1.000
_cell.length_b   1.000
_cell.length_c   1.000
_cell.angle_alpha   90.00
_cell.angle_beta   90.00
_cell.angle_gamma   90.00
#
_symmetry.space_group_name_H-M   'P 1'
#
loop_
_entity.id
_entity.type
_entity.pdbx_description
1 polymer ?
#
loop_
_entity_poly.entity_id
_entity_poly.type
_entity_poly.pdbx_seq_one_letter_code
_entity_poly.pdbx_strand_id
1 'polypeptide(L)'
;MMRLRGPVCSCCKARPYFGMPGDARPSCCANCKTADMVDIKNRKCTCGKTQPFYGVPGDTQPSCCAKCKTADMVDIRSRKCTCGKRQPFFGLLGDARPSCCAKCKTADMVAIGKRACKCGKTWAAFGLPGDARASCCAACKTAYMMDIVSPKCSVCGKHAVFPDAFGKPRQLCAVHSAEVGAHLLSSPRYSRVSNDCLDALEEETGHEFPFRYRLDKTTGTWSGSEFAGLIPGRALQPDAYNPRRREVVEFLGNYYHGFPPDHPQHSSFVCVGGRPALELYQETMTRLDLFVAAGLRVSYVWEHEFTEWQKAAAVSTALPISSILRPHNRTWPR
;
A
#
# COMPACT_ATOMS: atom_id res chain seq x y z
N MET A 1 -2.64 -6.09 -14.13
CA MET A 1 -3.56 -5.05 -13.61
C MET A 1 -4.56 -4.65 -14.71
N MET A 2 -5.81 -5.09 -14.61
CA MET A 2 -6.87 -4.55 -15.46
C MET A 2 -7.08 -3.07 -15.07
N ARG A 3 -6.71 -2.13 -15.94
CA ARG A 3 -7.12 -0.74 -15.78
C ARG A 3 -8.65 -0.74 -15.90
N LEU A 4 -9.35 -0.51 -14.79
CA LEU A 4 -10.79 -0.22 -14.80
C LEU A 4 -11.02 0.88 -15.85
N ARG A 5 -11.65 0.52 -16.98
CA ARG A 5 -11.98 1.50 -18.01
C ARG A 5 -12.89 2.51 -17.33
N GLY A 6 -12.45 3.76 -17.28
CA GLY A 6 -13.25 4.84 -16.67
C GLY A 6 -14.63 4.93 -17.33
N PRO A 7 -15.61 5.57 -16.68
CA PRO A 7 -16.97 5.65 -17.21
C PRO A 7 -16.95 6.12 -18.67
N VAL A 8 -17.66 5.40 -19.52
CA VAL A 8 -17.81 5.66 -20.96
C VAL A 8 -19.25 6.11 -21.19
N CYS A 9 -19.46 7.06 -22.11
CA CYS A 9 -20.81 7.47 -22.53
C CYS A 9 -21.62 6.25 -22.99
N SER A 10 -22.95 6.33 -22.95
CA SER A 10 -23.87 5.31 -23.50
C SER A 10 -23.55 4.88 -24.94
N CYS A 11 -22.96 5.76 -25.75
CA CYS A 11 -22.52 5.44 -27.11
C CYS A 11 -21.19 4.67 -27.22
N CYS A 12 -20.52 4.38 -26.09
CA CYS A 12 -19.24 3.66 -25.99
C CYS A 12 -18.02 4.28 -26.74
N LYS A 13 -18.18 5.43 -27.39
CA LYS A 13 -17.14 6.05 -28.25
C LYS A 13 -16.28 7.10 -27.54
N ALA A 14 -16.77 7.69 -26.45
CA ALA A 14 -16.11 8.80 -25.79
C ALA A 14 -16.32 8.79 -24.26
N ARG A 15 -15.39 9.42 -23.54
CA ARG A 15 -15.56 9.69 -22.11
C ARG A 15 -16.66 10.75 -21.93
N PRO A 16 -17.57 10.59 -20.97
CA PRO A 16 -18.61 11.55 -20.72
C PRO A 16 -18.05 12.77 -19.96
N TYR A 17 -18.62 13.93 -20.29
CA TYR A 17 -18.37 15.22 -19.64
C TYR A 17 -19.64 16.07 -19.50
N PHE A 18 -20.76 15.71 -20.16
CA PHE A 18 -22.08 16.31 -19.97
C PHE A 18 -22.97 15.47 -19.05
N GLY A 19 -23.91 16.11 -18.36
CA GLY A 19 -24.99 15.49 -17.60
C GLY A 19 -26.02 16.54 -17.19
N MET A 20 -27.00 16.18 -16.36
CA MET A 20 -28.04 17.11 -15.94
C MET A 20 -27.50 18.14 -14.93
N PRO A 21 -28.10 19.34 -14.84
CA PRO A 21 -27.80 20.28 -13.76
C PRO A 21 -27.92 19.59 -12.40
N GLY A 22 -26.87 19.68 -11.57
CA GLY A 22 -26.81 19.04 -10.24
C GLY A 22 -26.16 17.66 -10.19
N ASP A 23 -25.98 16.98 -11.33
CA ASP A 23 -25.35 15.65 -11.35
C ASP A 23 -23.91 15.69 -10.82
N ALA A 24 -23.57 14.72 -9.96
CA ALA A 24 -22.22 14.57 -9.42
C ALA A 24 -21.21 14.01 -10.43
N ARG A 25 -21.69 13.32 -11.48
CA ARG A 25 -20.86 12.68 -12.51
C ARG A 25 -21.51 12.83 -13.88
N PRO A 26 -20.72 13.05 -14.95
CA PRO A 26 -21.25 13.11 -16.30
C PRO A 26 -21.63 11.73 -16.85
N SER A 27 -22.67 11.70 -17.66
CA SER A 27 -23.24 10.52 -18.33
C SER A 27 -23.08 10.55 -19.86
N CYS A 28 -22.98 11.74 -20.46
CA CYS A 28 -22.96 11.92 -21.92
C CYS A 28 -21.68 12.59 -22.45
N CYS A 29 -21.29 12.26 -23.69
CA CYS A 29 -20.29 12.99 -24.46
C CYS A 29 -20.94 14.14 -25.26
N ALA A 30 -20.17 15.01 -25.94
CA ALA A 30 -20.76 16.11 -26.73
C ALA A 30 -21.76 15.64 -27.78
N ASN A 31 -21.51 14.50 -28.41
CA ASN A 31 -22.37 13.99 -29.48
C ASN A 31 -23.65 13.33 -28.96
N CYS A 32 -23.73 13.06 -27.65
CA CYS A 32 -24.88 12.41 -27.01
C CYS A 32 -25.54 13.31 -25.96
N LYS A 33 -25.15 14.59 -25.87
CA LYS A 33 -25.76 15.54 -24.94
C LYS A 33 -27.13 15.98 -25.48
N THR A 34 -28.10 16.17 -24.59
CA THR A 34 -29.35 16.88 -24.92
C THR A 34 -29.19 18.39 -24.70
N ALA A 35 -30.19 19.18 -25.11
CA ALA A 35 -30.17 20.64 -24.90
C ALA A 35 -30.10 21.02 -23.41
N ASP A 36 -30.70 20.20 -22.54
CA ASP A 36 -30.78 20.44 -21.09
C ASP A 36 -29.51 20.04 -20.33
N MET A 37 -28.58 19.32 -20.98
CA MET A 37 -27.36 18.86 -20.33
C MET A 37 -26.26 19.93 -20.30
N VAL A 38 -25.61 20.05 -19.14
CA VAL A 38 -24.50 20.98 -18.89
C VAL A 38 -23.16 20.23 -18.85
N ASP A 39 -22.08 20.90 -19.26
CA ASP A 39 -20.74 20.33 -19.09
C ASP A 39 -20.42 20.28 -17.59
N ILE A 40 -20.28 19.09 -17.02
CA ILE A 40 -19.99 18.86 -15.59
C ILE A 40 -18.49 18.89 -15.32
N LYS A 41 -17.66 18.49 -16.29
CA LYS A 41 -16.19 18.42 -16.09
C LYS A 41 -15.48 19.74 -16.38
N ASN A 42 -15.91 20.46 -17.41
CA ASN A 42 -15.30 21.71 -17.87
C ASN A 42 -16.25 22.90 -17.71
N ARG A 43 -17.00 22.94 -16.58
CA ARG A 43 -17.88 24.08 -16.26
C ARG A 43 -17.12 25.40 -16.42
N LYS A 44 -17.77 26.32 -17.13
CA LYS A 44 -17.33 27.72 -17.23
C LYS A 44 -18.13 28.54 -16.22
N CYS A 45 -17.52 29.62 -15.73
CA CYS A 45 -18.20 30.66 -15.00
C CYS A 45 -19.36 31.23 -15.84
N THR A 46 -20.34 31.86 -15.20
CA THR A 46 -21.46 32.56 -15.87
C THR A 46 -21.00 33.55 -16.94
N CYS A 47 -19.82 34.16 -16.78
CA CYS A 47 -19.23 35.05 -17.79
C CYS A 47 -18.59 34.34 -19.00
N GLY A 48 -18.54 33.00 -19.03
CA GLY A 48 -18.01 32.19 -20.14
C GLY A 48 -16.48 32.19 -20.30
N LYS A 49 -15.73 32.98 -19.53
CA LYS A 49 -14.29 33.22 -19.77
C LYS A 49 -13.36 32.21 -19.10
N THR A 50 -13.67 31.77 -17.88
CA THR A 50 -12.77 30.94 -17.06
C THR A 50 -13.53 29.89 -16.28
N GLN A 51 -12.83 28.86 -15.79
CA GLN A 51 -13.43 27.91 -14.85
C GLN A 51 -13.74 28.59 -13.51
N PRO A 52 -14.87 28.25 -12.86
CA PRO A 52 -15.23 28.82 -11.60
C PRO A 52 -14.41 28.23 -10.44
N PHE A 53 -14.15 29.06 -9.43
CA PHE A 53 -13.47 28.69 -8.18
C PHE A 53 -14.30 29.06 -6.96
N TYR A 54 -15.22 30.02 -7.08
CA TYR A 54 -16.05 30.55 -6.00
C TYR A 54 -17.50 30.06 -6.12
N GLY A 55 -18.18 29.95 -4.99
CA GLY A 55 -19.62 29.66 -4.92
C GLY A 55 -20.16 29.97 -3.52
N VAL A 56 -21.41 29.61 -3.26
CA VAL A 56 -22.09 29.91 -1.99
C VAL A 56 -21.56 28.97 -0.89
N PRO A 57 -21.48 29.41 0.38
CA PRO A 57 -21.15 28.52 1.48
C PRO A 57 -22.05 27.27 1.48
N GLY A 58 -21.45 26.08 1.49
CA GLY A 58 -22.15 24.80 1.42
C GLY A 58 -22.18 24.15 0.03
N ASP A 59 -21.95 24.92 -1.03
CA ASP A 59 -21.91 24.38 -2.39
C ASP A 59 -20.80 23.33 -2.55
N THR A 60 -21.13 22.22 -3.23
CA THR A 60 -20.16 21.18 -3.53
C THR A 60 -19.28 21.54 -4.73
N GLN A 61 -19.78 22.41 -5.62
CA GLN A 61 -19.15 22.82 -6.88
C GLN A 61 -19.17 24.35 -7.02
N PRO A 62 -18.08 24.97 -7.52
CA PRO A 62 -18.05 26.41 -7.77
C PRO A 62 -18.87 26.81 -9.01
N SER A 63 -19.41 28.04 -8.98
CA SER A 63 -20.23 28.65 -10.03
C SER A 63 -19.62 29.92 -10.61
N CYS A 64 -18.80 30.65 -9.85
CA CYS A 64 -18.23 31.93 -10.23
C CYS A 64 -16.69 31.94 -10.27
N CYS A 65 -16.11 32.74 -11.16
CA CYS A 65 -14.69 33.04 -11.17
C CYS A 65 -14.39 34.23 -10.25
N ALA A 66 -13.11 34.52 -10.01
CA ALA A 66 -12.69 35.63 -9.13
C ALA A 66 -13.27 37.00 -9.53
N LYS A 67 -13.53 37.23 -10.82
CA LYS A 67 -14.12 38.48 -11.35
C LYS A 67 -15.64 38.55 -11.24
N CYS A 68 -16.30 37.41 -11.02
CA CYS A 68 -17.77 37.31 -10.99
C CYS A 68 -18.28 36.86 -9.62
N LYS A 69 -17.40 36.76 -8.61
CA LYS A 69 -17.80 36.40 -7.25
C LYS A 69 -18.51 37.58 -6.58
N THR A 70 -19.51 37.31 -5.76
CA THR A 70 -20.08 38.30 -4.83
C THR A 70 -19.28 38.34 -3.53
N ALA A 71 -19.63 39.26 -2.62
CA ALA A 71 -18.98 39.36 -1.31
C ALA A 71 -19.16 38.09 -0.45
N ASP A 72 -20.32 37.44 -0.56
CA ASP A 72 -20.69 36.26 0.24
C ASP A 72 -20.14 34.94 -0.29
N MET A 73 -19.56 34.94 -1.51
CA MET A 73 -19.04 33.72 -2.12
C MET A 73 -17.65 33.35 -1.60
N VAL A 74 -17.48 32.07 -1.30
CA VAL A 74 -16.24 31.47 -0.81
C VAL A 74 -15.53 30.70 -1.93
N ASP A 75 -14.21 30.67 -1.91
CA ASP A 75 -13.43 29.81 -2.81
C ASP A 75 -13.68 28.35 -2.43
N ILE A 76 -14.37 27.57 -3.26
CA ILE A 76 -14.76 26.18 -3.02
C ILE A 76 -13.64 25.21 -3.39
N ARG A 77 -12.83 25.55 -4.40
CA ARG A 77 -11.75 24.71 -4.94
C ARG A 77 -10.50 24.77 -4.07
N SER A 78 -10.11 25.97 -3.65
CA SER A 78 -8.90 26.25 -2.88
C SER A 78 -9.24 26.81 -1.51
N ARG A 79 -10.19 26.15 -0.81
CA ARG A 79 -10.69 26.59 0.50
C ARG A 79 -9.57 26.91 1.46
N LYS A 80 -9.63 28.08 2.09
CA LYS A 80 -8.68 28.47 3.13
C LYS A 80 -9.32 28.25 4.49
N CYS A 81 -8.48 28.02 5.49
CA CYS A 81 -8.88 28.12 6.89
C CYS A 81 -9.52 29.48 7.13
N THR A 82 -10.37 29.58 8.15
CA THR A 82 -10.88 30.83 8.72
C THR A 82 -9.82 31.94 8.88
N CYS A 83 -8.55 31.61 9.15
CA CYS A 83 -7.47 32.60 9.24
C CYS A 83 -6.89 33.07 7.88
N GLY A 84 -7.35 32.53 6.76
CA GLY A 84 -6.92 32.88 5.39
C GLY A 84 -5.52 32.39 4.99
N LYS A 85 -4.73 31.78 5.88
CA LYS A 85 -3.30 31.50 5.64
C LYS A 85 -2.99 30.14 5.02
N ARG A 86 -3.79 29.10 5.33
CA ARG A 86 -3.49 27.70 4.97
C ARG A 86 -4.77 26.95 4.57
N GLN A 87 -4.62 25.86 3.82
CA GLN A 87 -5.73 24.92 3.57
C GLN A 87 -6.21 24.33 4.91
N PRO A 88 -7.52 24.23 5.13
CA PRO A 88 -8.06 23.64 6.34
C PRO A 88 -7.89 22.13 6.31
N PHE A 89 -7.76 21.56 7.50
CA PHE A 89 -7.56 20.14 7.73
C PHE A 89 -8.42 19.61 8.90
N PHE A 90 -8.72 20.45 9.87
CA PHE A 90 -9.54 20.14 11.02
C PHE A 90 -10.97 20.64 10.84
N GLY A 91 -11.93 19.92 11.38
CA GLY A 91 -13.34 20.30 11.48
C GLY A 91 -14.02 19.51 12.59
N LEU A 92 -15.33 19.67 12.75
CA LEU A 92 -16.09 18.93 13.73
C LEU A 92 -16.41 17.51 13.24
N LEU A 93 -16.64 16.60 14.17
CA LEU A 93 -17.05 15.24 13.83
C LEU A 93 -18.37 15.30 13.04
N GLY A 94 -18.38 14.72 11.84
CA GLY A 94 -19.54 14.73 10.94
C GLY A 94 -19.49 15.81 9.85
N ASP A 95 -18.58 16.79 9.95
CA ASP A 95 -18.41 17.77 8.88
C ASP A 95 -17.99 17.08 7.57
N ALA A 96 -18.68 17.39 6.47
CA ALA A 96 -18.34 16.84 5.17
C ALA A 96 -16.92 17.27 4.70
N ARG A 97 -16.44 18.42 5.19
CA ARG A 97 -15.18 19.03 4.75
C ARG A 97 -14.55 19.86 5.89
N PRO A 98 -13.21 19.92 6.01
CA PRO A 98 -12.55 20.68 7.07
C PRO A 98 -12.66 22.20 6.88
N SER A 99 -12.59 22.94 8.00
CA SER A 99 -12.74 24.41 8.09
C SER A 99 -11.55 25.12 8.76
N CYS A 100 -10.75 24.41 9.58
CA CYS A 100 -9.66 24.97 10.37
C CYS A 100 -8.30 24.36 10.04
N CYS A 101 -7.23 25.15 10.12
CA CYS A 101 -5.85 24.65 10.03
C CYS A 101 -5.35 24.20 11.42
N ALA A 102 -4.19 23.54 11.48
CA ALA A 102 -3.62 23.07 12.75
C ALA A 102 -3.45 24.16 13.82
N LYS A 103 -3.20 25.41 13.42
CA LYS A 103 -3.05 26.56 14.34
C LYS A 103 -4.39 27.15 14.80
N CYS A 104 -5.48 26.86 14.09
CA CYS A 104 -6.79 27.45 14.34
C CYS A 104 -7.81 26.39 14.79
N LYS A 105 -7.37 25.14 14.98
CA LYS A 105 -8.24 24.08 15.46
C LYS A 105 -8.53 24.30 16.95
N THR A 106 -9.73 23.92 17.37
CA THR A 106 -10.09 23.79 18.78
C THR A 106 -9.80 22.36 19.28
N ALA A 107 -10.07 22.07 20.55
CA ALA A 107 -9.77 20.77 21.16
C ALA A 107 -10.69 19.64 20.64
N ASP A 108 -11.93 20.00 20.31
CA ASP A 108 -13.01 19.17 19.80
C ASP A 108 -12.92 18.86 18.28
N MET A 109 -12.06 19.59 17.55
CA MET A 109 -11.92 19.37 16.11
C MET A 109 -10.99 18.19 15.77
N VAL A 110 -11.45 17.38 14.82
CA VAL A 110 -10.75 16.21 14.27
C VAL A 110 -10.26 16.47 12.84
N ALA A 111 -9.24 15.72 12.44
CA ALA A 111 -8.76 15.61 11.09
C ALA A 111 -9.84 15.08 10.13
N ILE A 112 -10.18 15.84 9.09
CA ILE A 112 -11.21 15.43 8.10
C ILE A 112 -10.59 15.24 6.72
N GLY A 113 -10.92 14.12 6.08
CA GLY A 113 -10.61 13.84 4.68
C GLY A 113 -9.89 12.50 4.45
N LYS A 114 -9.61 12.20 3.17
CA LYS A 114 -9.10 10.90 2.71
C LYS A 114 -7.72 10.49 3.25
N ARG A 115 -7.02 11.41 3.92
CA ARG A 115 -5.72 11.18 4.54
C ARG A 115 -5.77 11.39 6.05
N ALA A 116 -6.94 11.42 6.69
CA ALA A 116 -6.99 11.46 8.15
C ALA A 116 -6.44 10.16 8.73
N CYS A 117 -5.62 10.25 9.78
CA CYS A 117 -5.23 9.10 10.58
C CYS A 117 -6.46 8.52 11.29
N LYS A 118 -6.48 7.21 11.53
CA LYS A 118 -7.53 6.53 12.30
C LYS A 118 -7.80 7.17 13.67
N CYS A 119 -6.79 7.76 14.30
CA CYS A 119 -6.97 8.44 15.60
C CYS A 119 -7.61 9.83 15.51
N GLY A 120 -7.86 10.37 14.31
CA GLY A 120 -8.46 11.68 14.10
C GLY A 120 -7.58 12.88 14.50
N LYS A 121 -6.38 12.66 15.04
CA LYS A 121 -5.52 13.75 15.53
C LYS A 121 -4.72 14.46 14.44
N THR A 122 -4.36 13.78 13.35
CA THR A 122 -3.51 14.33 12.28
C THR A 122 -3.61 13.55 10.97
N TRP A 123 -2.90 13.98 9.91
CA TRP A 123 -2.84 13.26 8.65
C TRP A 123 -2.08 11.95 8.80
N ALA A 124 -2.59 10.93 8.15
CA ALA A 124 -1.88 9.71 7.87
C ALA A 124 -0.77 9.99 6.85
N ALA A 125 0.44 9.61 7.22
CA ALA A 125 1.61 9.59 6.35
C ALA A 125 2.19 8.17 6.22
N PHE A 126 1.91 7.33 7.22
CA PHE A 126 2.43 5.98 7.34
C PHE A 126 1.40 4.97 6.88
N GLY A 127 1.88 4.00 6.10
CA GLY A 127 1.14 2.84 5.60
C GLY A 127 2.09 1.66 5.46
N LEU A 128 1.55 0.52 5.07
CA LEU A 128 2.35 -0.66 4.78
C LEU A 128 2.98 -0.57 3.38
N PRO A 129 4.05 -1.33 3.11
CA PRO A 129 4.64 -1.41 1.77
C PRO A 129 3.58 -1.73 0.70
N GLY A 130 3.47 -0.85 -0.31
CA GLY A 130 2.54 -1.04 -1.43
C GLY A 130 1.14 -0.43 -1.23
N ASP A 131 0.83 0.11 -0.04
CA ASP A 131 -0.43 0.81 0.19
C ASP A 131 -0.59 2.01 -0.76
N ALA A 132 -1.75 2.12 -1.39
CA ALA A 132 -2.09 3.27 -2.22
C ALA A 132 -2.33 4.55 -1.40
N ARG A 133 -2.63 4.43 -0.11
CA ARG A 133 -2.91 5.54 0.82
C ARG A 133 -2.45 5.20 2.23
N ALA A 134 -1.88 6.18 2.91
CA ALA A 134 -1.53 6.06 4.32
C ALA A 134 -2.77 5.97 5.20
N SER A 135 -2.67 5.21 6.29
CA SER A 135 -3.73 5.05 7.30
C SER A 135 -3.35 5.56 8.69
N CYS A 136 -2.05 5.71 8.98
CA CYS A 136 -1.55 6.05 10.31
C CYS A 136 -0.65 7.29 10.29
N CYS A 137 -0.65 8.03 11.39
CA CYS A 137 0.32 9.09 11.66
C CYS A 137 1.58 8.52 12.34
N ALA A 138 2.60 9.35 12.54
CA ALA A 138 3.85 8.92 13.18
C ALA A 138 3.65 8.32 14.58
N ALA A 139 2.69 8.84 15.35
CA ALA A 139 2.38 8.33 16.69
C ALA A 139 1.52 7.06 16.69
N CYS A 140 0.88 6.73 15.57
CA CYS A 140 0.03 5.54 15.43
C CYS A 140 0.63 4.49 14.49
N LYS A 141 1.85 4.71 14.00
CA LYS A 141 2.52 3.78 13.10
C LYS A 141 3.04 2.60 13.91
N THR A 142 3.01 1.41 13.32
CA THR A 142 3.72 0.25 13.87
C THR A 142 5.15 0.17 13.32
N ALA A 143 5.97 -0.75 13.82
CA ALA A 143 7.33 -0.96 13.32
C ALA A 143 7.37 -1.32 11.82
N TYR A 144 6.28 -1.87 11.30
CA TYR A 144 6.13 -2.36 9.92
C TYR A 144 5.58 -1.30 8.95
N MET A 145 5.12 -0.17 9.48
CA MET A 145 4.62 0.93 8.66
C MET A 145 5.75 1.89 8.30
N MET A 146 5.77 2.28 7.03
CA MET A 146 6.71 3.22 6.45
C MET A 146 5.99 4.48 6.00
N ASP A 147 6.72 5.60 5.92
CA ASP A 147 6.17 6.80 5.31
C ASP A 147 5.98 6.56 3.80
N ILE A 148 4.73 6.54 3.34
CA ILE A 148 4.39 6.35 1.93
C ILE A 148 3.97 7.66 1.25
N VAL A 149 3.88 8.75 2.01
CA VAL A 149 3.51 10.09 1.53
C VAL A 149 4.75 10.94 1.26
N SER A 150 5.73 10.93 2.16
CA SER A 150 6.95 11.73 2.11
C SER A 150 8.21 10.97 2.55
N PRO A 151 8.46 9.75 2.03
CA PRO A 151 9.60 8.90 2.43
C PRO A 151 10.92 9.65 2.39
N LYS A 152 11.75 9.40 3.40
CA LYS A 152 13.05 10.05 3.58
C LYS A 152 14.15 9.02 3.51
N CYS A 153 15.24 9.39 2.82
CA CYS A 153 16.42 8.57 2.72
C CYS A 153 17.03 8.40 4.10
N SER A 154 17.26 7.16 4.52
CA SER A 154 17.83 6.84 5.83
C SER A 154 19.25 7.39 6.03
N VAL A 155 19.97 7.67 4.94
CA VAL A 155 21.34 8.20 4.98
C VAL A 155 21.38 9.73 4.97
N CYS A 156 20.61 10.39 4.10
CA CYS A 156 20.75 11.84 3.87
C CYS A 156 19.46 12.67 4.02
N GLY A 157 18.33 12.04 4.35
CA GLY A 157 17.04 12.73 4.52
C GLY A 157 16.42 13.31 3.24
N LYS A 158 17.03 13.14 2.06
CA LYS A 158 16.41 13.47 0.76
C LYS A 158 15.21 12.55 0.47
N HIS A 159 14.40 12.88 -0.53
CA HIS A 159 13.25 12.04 -0.90
C HIS A 159 13.73 10.63 -1.29
N ALA A 160 13.19 9.61 -0.62
CA ALA A 160 13.50 8.22 -0.89
C ALA A 160 12.44 7.57 -1.76
N VAL A 161 12.87 6.97 -2.87
CA VAL A 161 11.99 6.24 -3.79
C VAL A 161 12.53 4.85 -4.11
N PHE A 162 13.76 4.55 -3.69
CA PHE A 162 14.46 3.30 -3.95
C PHE A 162 14.52 2.44 -2.69
N PRO A 163 14.66 1.10 -2.85
CA PRO A 163 14.85 0.22 -1.71
C PRO A 163 16.23 0.36 -1.07
N ASP A 164 16.38 -0.18 0.14
CA ASP A 164 17.70 -0.36 0.77
C ASP A 164 18.41 -1.64 0.30
N ALA A 165 19.59 -1.89 0.87
CA ALA A 165 20.38 -3.09 0.61
C ALA A 165 19.67 -4.40 1.02
N PHE A 166 18.60 -4.34 1.80
CA PHE A 166 17.78 -5.50 2.20
C PHE A 166 16.46 -5.58 1.41
N GLY A 167 16.26 -4.72 0.42
CA GLY A 167 15.05 -4.70 -0.40
C GLY A 167 13.85 -3.99 0.23
N LYS A 168 13.99 -3.35 1.40
CA LYS A 168 12.89 -2.58 2.00
C LYS A 168 12.60 -1.36 1.13
N PRO A 169 11.35 -1.14 0.67
CA PRO A 169 11.06 -0.09 -0.30
C PRO A 169 11.17 1.31 0.29
N ARG A 170 11.43 2.30 -0.58
CA ARG A 170 11.47 3.75 -0.29
C ARG A 170 12.32 4.13 0.92
N GLN A 171 13.46 3.46 1.08
CA GLN A 171 14.44 3.75 2.14
C GLN A 171 15.60 4.62 1.66
N LEU A 172 15.93 4.58 0.37
CA LEU A 172 17.07 5.30 -0.19
C LEU A 172 16.68 6.27 -1.30
N CYS A 173 17.47 7.33 -1.45
CA CYS A 173 17.45 8.16 -2.66
C CYS A 173 18.23 7.47 -3.79
N ALA A 174 18.17 8.01 -5.00
CA ALA A 174 18.84 7.42 -6.16
C ALA A 174 20.34 7.20 -5.94
N VAL A 175 21.01 8.18 -5.31
CA VAL A 175 22.46 8.16 -5.06
C VAL A 175 22.83 7.02 -4.10
N HIS A 176 22.27 7.02 -2.88
CA HIS A 176 22.59 5.98 -1.90
C HIS A 176 22.10 4.58 -2.34
N SER A 177 21.04 4.51 -3.15
CA SER A 177 20.61 3.23 -3.72
C SER A 177 21.59 2.68 -4.76
N ALA A 178 22.31 3.55 -5.48
CA ALA A 178 23.34 3.13 -6.42
C ALA A 178 24.59 2.65 -5.67
N GLU A 179 25.00 3.37 -4.62
CA GLU A 179 26.15 3.01 -3.77
C GLU A 179 26.02 1.62 -3.16
N VAL A 180 24.81 1.22 -2.74
CA VAL A 180 24.56 -0.12 -2.17
C VAL A 180 24.09 -1.16 -3.20
N GLY A 181 24.09 -0.82 -4.50
CA GLY A 181 23.64 -1.71 -5.57
C GLY A 181 22.14 -2.04 -5.59
N ALA A 182 21.32 -1.47 -4.69
CA ALA A 182 19.90 -1.79 -4.56
C ALA A 182 19.06 -1.44 -5.80
N HIS A 183 19.54 -0.53 -6.65
CA HIS A 183 18.82 -0.11 -7.87
C HIS A 183 18.72 -1.22 -8.94
N LEU A 184 19.64 -2.19 -8.96
CA LEU A 184 19.68 -3.30 -9.93
C LEU A 184 18.79 -4.49 -9.52
N LEU A 185 18.18 -4.45 -8.33
CA LEU A 185 17.70 -5.65 -7.64
C LEU A 185 16.16 -5.69 -7.46
N SER A 186 15.39 -4.76 -8.06
CA SER A 186 13.94 -4.71 -7.88
C SER A 186 13.17 -5.50 -8.96
N SER A 187 12.63 -6.67 -8.61
CA SER A 187 11.64 -7.40 -9.43
C SER A 187 10.23 -7.21 -8.89
N PRO A 188 9.22 -6.90 -9.73
CA PRO A 188 7.83 -6.86 -9.31
C PRO A 188 7.20 -8.25 -9.11
N ARG A 189 7.91 -9.33 -9.48
CA ARG A 189 7.38 -10.71 -9.43
C ARG A 189 7.88 -11.51 -8.24
N TYR A 190 9.06 -11.21 -7.72
CA TYR A 190 9.74 -12.06 -6.74
C TYR A 190 10.21 -11.23 -5.54
N SER A 191 9.99 -11.76 -4.33
CA SER A 191 10.44 -11.11 -3.10
C SER A 191 11.93 -11.31 -2.92
N ARG A 192 12.70 -10.20 -2.90
CA ARG A 192 14.12 -10.23 -2.58
C ARG A 192 14.36 -10.76 -1.17
N VAL A 193 13.54 -10.34 -0.20
CA VAL A 193 13.70 -10.75 1.21
C VAL A 193 13.50 -12.26 1.35
N SER A 194 12.52 -12.83 0.64
CA SER A 194 12.32 -14.28 0.56
C SER A 194 13.54 -14.98 -0.05
N ASN A 195 14.07 -14.45 -1.16
CA ASN A 195 15.25 -14.98 -1.80
C ASN A 195 16.50 -14.94 -0.90
N ASP A 196 16.77 -13.81 -0.23
CA ASP A 196 17.88 -13.68 0.72
C ASP A 196 17.73 -14.64 1.91
N CYS A 197 16.51 -14.88 2.39
CA CYS A 197 16.24 -15.86 3.45
C CYS A 197 16.55 -17.30 3.00
N LEU A 198 16.08 -17.67 1.82
CA LEU A 198 16.32 -19.00 1.27
C LEU A 198 17.79 -19.22 0.92
N ASP A 199 18.51 -18.20 0.41
CA ASP A 199 19.96 -18.27 0.19
C ASP A 199 20.71 -18.58 1.49
N ALA A 200 20.39 -17.86 2.57
CA ALA A 200 21.00 -18.10 3.87
C ALA A 200 20.69 -19.51 4.42
N LEU A 201 19.49 -20.04 4.16
CA LEU A 201 19.14 -21.42 4.52
C LEU A 201 19.96 -22.45 3.72
N GLU A 202 20.11 -22.26 2.40
CA GLU A 202 20.92 -23.14 1.56
C GLU A 202 22.40 -23.11 1.99
N GLU A 203 22.92 -21.91 2.30
CA GLU A 203 24.31 -21.71 2.75
C GLU A 203 24.59 -22.38 4.11
N GLU A 204 23.71 -22.19 5.11
CA GLU A 204 23.90 -22.78 6.43
C GLU A 204 23.77 -24.31 6.39
N THR A 205 22.74 -24.81 5.70
CA THR A 205 22.37 -26.22 5.79
C THR A 205 23.03 -27.08 4.71
N GLY A 206 23.54 -26.48 3.63
CA GLY A 206 23.95 -27.19 2.42
C GLY A 206 22.79 -27.88 1.67
N HIS A 207 21.54 -27.61 2.04
CA HIS A 207 20.36 -28.22 1.44
C HIS A 207 19.84 -27.36 0.30
N GLU A 208 19.86 -27.89 -0.92
CA GLU A 208 19.34 -27.17 -2.09
C GLU A 208 17.81 -27.28 -2.22
N PHE A 209 17.21 -26.19 -2.71
CA PHE A 209 15.83 -26.13 -3.16
C PHE A 209 15.80 -25.97 -4.70
N PRO A 210 15.61 -27.05 -5.48
CA PRO A 210 15.65 -26.97 -6.93
C PRO A 210 14.58 -26.05 -7.53
N PHE A 211 13.38 -26.04 -6.94
CA PHE A 211 12.26 -25.21 -7.40
C PHE A 211 12.12 -23.95 -6.56
N ARG A 212 12.92 -22.94 -6.89
CA ARG A 212 12.82 -21.55 -6.43
C ARG A 212 13.48 -20.62 -7.44
N TYR A 213 13.22 -19.32 -7.31
CA TYR A 213 13.97 -18.30 -8.02
C TYR A 213 15.23 -17.88 -7.26
N ARG A 214 16.30 -17.59 -8.01
CA ARG A 214 17.60 -17.09 -7.54
C ARG A 214 17.95 -15.78 -8.22
N LEU A 215 18.45 -14.82 -7.44
CA LEU A 215 18.92 -13.52 -7.91
C LEU A 215 20.45 -13.53 -7.94
N ASP A 216 21.04 -13.36 -9.12
CA ASP A 216 22.44 -12.99 -9.21
C ASP A 216 22.57 -11.51 -8.83
N LYS A 217 23.15 -11.26 -7.66
CA LYS A 217 23.33 -9.91 -7.09
C LYS A 217 24.31 -9.05 -7.88
N THR A 218 25.19 -9.66 -8.69
CA THR A 218 26.18 -8.97 -9.51
C THR A 218 25.54 -8.45 -10.79
N THR A 219 24.75 -9.30 -11.46
CA THR A 219 24.13 -8.97 -12.75
C THR A 219 22.70 -8.43 -12.62
N GLY A 220 22.06 -8.60 -11.45
CA GLY A 220 20.65 -8.29 -11.23
C GLY A 220 19.68 -9.25 -11.93
N THR A 221 20.17 -10.38 -12.44
CA THR A 221 19.38 -11.32 -13.23
C THR A 221 18.72 -12.38 -12.35
N TRP A 222 17.47 -12.72 -12.68
CA TRP A 222 16.70 -13.76 -11.99
C TRP A 222 16.72 -15.05 -12.81
N SER A 223 16.97 -16.17 -12.15
CA SER A 223 16.98 -17.52 -12.75
C SER A 223 16.21 -18.52 -11.90
N GLY A 224 15.83 -19.67 -12.47
CA GLY A 224 15.10 -20.74 -11.78
C GLY A 224 13.64 -20.87 -12.21
N SER A 225 12.89 -21.69 -11.47
CA SER A 225 11.48 -22.00 -11.75
C SER A 225 10.74 -22.40 -10.48
N GLU A 226 9.49 -21.95 -10.36
CA GLU A 226 8.56 -22.45 -9.34
C GLU A 226 7.89 -23.75 -9.78
N PHE A 227 7.52 -24.58 -8.81
CA PHE A 227 6.73 -25.77 -9.07
C PHE A 227 5.23 -25.44 -8.97
N ALA A 228 4.52 -25.50 -10.11
CA ALA A 228 3.08 -25.35 -10.16
C ALA A 228 2.38 -26.72 -10.12
N GLY A 229 1.17 -26.77 -9.54
CA GLY A 229 0.35 -27.98 -9.53
C GLY A 229 0.77 -29.01 -8.47
N LEU A 230 1.49 -28.58 -7.43
CA LEU A 230 1.87 -29.43 -6.30
C LEU A 230 0.64 -30.00 -5.57
N ILE A 231 -0.49 -29.28 -5.61
CA ILE A 231 -1.79 -29.70 -5.09
C ILE A 231 -2.77 -29.76 -6.27
N PRO A 232 -3.33 -30.94 -6.59
CA PRO A 232 -4.27 -31.10 -7.70
C PRO A 232 -5.46 -30.12 -7.61
N GLY A 233 -5.79 -29.47 -8.72
CA GLY A 233 -6.91 -28.52 -8.79
C GLY A 233 -6.67 -27.17 -8.08
N ARG A 234 -5.45 -26.91 -7.59
CA ARG A 234 -5.10 -25.64 -6.95
C ARG A 234 -3.88 -25.01 -7.62
N ALA A 235 -3.99 -23.73 -7.96
CA ALA A 235 -2.87 -22.92 -8.42
C ALA A 235 -2.07 -22.38 -7.22
N LEU A 236 -1.49 -23.28 -6.42
CA LEU A 236 -0.62 -22.94 -5.29
C LEU A 236 0.83 -23.23 -5.67
N GLN A 237 1.68 -22.22 -5.55
CA GLN A 237 3.12 -22.28 -5.80
C GLN A 237 3.84 -21.91 -4.50
N PRO A 238 4.65 -22.82 -3.92
CA PRO A 238 5.46 -22.49 -2.75
C PRO A 238 6.66 -21.62 -3.13
N ASP A 239 7.21 -20.86 -2.16
CA ASP A 239 8.45 -20.10 -2.36
C ASP A 239 9.64 -21.00 -2.71
N ALA A 240 9.74 -22.17 -2.07
CA ALA A 240 10.75 -23.18 -2.35
C ALA A 240 10.21 -24.61 -2.22
N TYR A 241 10.61 -25.48 -3.15
CA TYR A 241 10.24 -26.89 -3.13
C TYR A 241 11.41 -27.81 -3.49
N ASN A 242 11.57 -28.88 -2.71
CA ASN A 242 12.49 -29.99 -3.00
C ASN A 242 11.70 -31.30 -3.18
N PRO A 243 11.67 -31.88 -4.40
CA PRO A 243 10.89 -33.08 -4.69
C PRO A 243 11.47 -34.33 -4.04
N ARG A 244 12.80 -34.46 -3.96
CA ARG A 244 13.48 -35.63 -3.37
C ARG A 244 13.13 -35.78 -1.90
N ARG A 245 12.99 -34.66 -1.22
CA ARG A 245 12.73 -34.55 0.22
C ARG A 245 11.25 -34.35 0.56
N ARG A 246 10.39 -34.23 -0.47
CA ARG A 246 8.98 -33.83 -0.38
C ARG A 246 8.79 -32.63 0.55
N GLU A 247 9.64 -31.63 0.39
CA GLU A 247 9.81 -30.53 1.33
C GLU A 247 9.42 -29.21 0.71
N VAL A 248 8.57 -28.46 1.39
CA VAL A 248 8.14 -27.10 1.04
C VAL A 248 8.66 -26.15 2.12
N VAL A 249 9.28 -25.06 1.67
CA VAL A 249 9.65 -23.94 2.54
C VAL A 249 8.94 -22.68 2.05
N GLU A 250 8.23 -22.01 2.95
CA GLU A 250 7.49 -20.77 2.67
C GLU A 250 8.11 -19.59 3.44
N PHE A 251 8.24 -18.45 2.79
CA PHE A 251 8.64 -17.20 3.42
C PHE A 251 7.42 -16.31 3.62
N LEU A 252 6.98 -16.19 4.88
CA LEU A 252 5.75 -15.52 5.23
C LEU A 252 6.00 -14.03 5.45
N GLY A 253 5.96 -13.27 4.36
CA GLY A 253 5.88 -11.80 4.37
C GLY A 253 4.70 -11.31 5.20
N ASN A 254 4.94 -10.62 6.31
CA ASN A 254 3.89 -10.29 7.29
C ASN A 254 2.75 -9.46 6.68
N TYR A 255 3.08 -8.64 5.69
CA TYR A 255 2.10 -7.84 4.96
C TYR A 255 1.04 -8.68 4.23
N TYR A 256 1.43 -9.83 3.67
CA TYR A 256 0.55 -10.71 2.88
C TYR A 256 -0.01 -11.88 3.69
N HIS A 257 0.74 -12.31 4.71
CA HIS A 257 0.46 -13.53 5.46
C HIS A 257 -0.08 -13.28 6.88
N GLY A 258 -0.21 -12.01 7.27
CA GLY A 258 -0.61 -11.63 8.62
C GLY A 258 0.54 -11.81 9.63
N PHE A 259 0.17 -12.00 10.90
CA PHE A 259 1.14 -12.13 11.99
C PHE A 259 0.79 -13.33 12.86
N PRO A 260 1.78 -14.04 13.45
CA PRO A 260 1.51 -15.14 14.36
C PRO A 260 0.90 -14.66 15.68
N PRO A 261 0.29 -15.54 16.50
CA PRO A 261 -0.49 -15.14 17.68
C PRO A 261 0.29 -14.42 18.78
N ASP A 262 1.57 -14.72 18.90
CA ASP A 262 2.52 -14.08 19.81
C ASP A 262 2.93 -12.67 19.37
N HIS A 263 2.58 -12.27 18.14
CA HIS A 263 2.94 -10.97 17.61
C HIS A 263 1.91 -9.88 17.97
N PRO A 264 2.33 -8.67 18.42
CA PRO A 264 1.42 -7.60 18.86
C PRO A 264 0.37 -7.13 17.83
N GLN A 265 0.57 -7.44 16.55
CA GLN A 265 -0.34 -7.07 15.46
C GLN A 265 -1.24 -8.20 14.95
N HIS A 266 -1.23 -9.36 15.60
CA HIS A 266 -2.06 -10.52 15.21
C HIS A 266 -3.51 -10.15 14.92
N SER A 267 -4.16 -9.42 15.84
CA SER A 267 -5.57 -9.01 15.72
C SER A 267 -5.75 -7.61 15.13
N SER A 268 -4.74 -7.06 14.43
CA SER A 268 -4.80 -5.69 13.92
C SER A 268 -5.61 -5.57 12.61
N PHE A 269 -6.28 -4.43 12.42
CA PHE A 269 -7.08 -4.12 11.22
C PHE A 269 -6.25 -3.59 10.03
N VAL A 270 -4.96 -3.92 9.94
CA VAL A 270 -4.05 -3.29 8.98
C VAL A 270 -3.41 -4.36 8.09
N CYS A 271 -3.91 -4.53 6.87
CA CYS A 271 -3.22 -5.21 5.76
C CYS A 271 -3.87 -4.91 4.38
N VAL A 272 -3.21 -5.39 3.31
CA VAL A 272 -3.50 -5.20 1.88
C VAL A 272 -5.01 -5.13 1.60
N GLY A 273 -5.50 -4.00 1.10
CA GLY A 273 -6.90 -3.86 0.70
C GLY A 273 -7.90 -3.71 1.84
N GLY A 274 -7.45 -3.53 3.10
CA GLY A 274 -8.31 -3.26 4.25
C GLY A 274 -8.81 -4.50 5.00
N ARG A 275 -8.17 -5.65 4.82
CA ARG A 275 -8.49 -6.90 5.53
C ARG A 275 -7.81 -6.96 6.92
N PRO A 276 -8.43 -7.58 7.94
CA PRO A 276 -7.78 -7.84 9.23
C PRO A 276 -6.58 -8.80 9.11
N ALA A 277 -5.54 -8.56 9.91
CA ALA A 277 -4.35 -9.40 9.97
C ALA A 277 -4.66 -10.84 10.42
N LEU A 278 -5.63 -11.01 11.33
CA LEU A 278 -6.09 -12.31 11.79
C LEU A 278 -6.63 -13.17 10.64
N GLU A 279 -7.37 -12.56 9.72
CA GLU A 279 -7.95 -13.26 8.56
C GLU A 279 -6.85 -13.77 7.63
N LEU A 280 -5.85 -12.92 7.33
CA LEU A 280 -4.70 -13.32 6.50
C LEU A 280 -3.85 -14.41 7.14
N TYR A 281 -3.69 -14.35 8.47
CA TYR A 281 -3.01 -15.39 9.23
C TYR A 281 -3.75 -16.73 9.11
N GLN A 282 -5.07 -16.73 9.30
CA GLN A 282 -5.90 -17.93 9.19
C GLN A 282 -5.84 -18.53 7.77
N GLU A 283 -5.88 -17.69 6.73
CA GLU A 283 -5.72 -18.12 5.33
C GLU A 283 -4.33 -18.71 5.08
N THR A 284 -3.29 -18.11 5.65
CA THR A 284 -1.92 -18.62 5.53
C THR A 284 -1.80 -19.99 6.18
N MET A 285 -2.30 -20.17 7.40
CA MET A 285 -2.27 -21.48 8.06
C MET A 285 -3.08 -22.52 7.30
N THR A 286 -4.26 -22.15 6.79
CA THR A 286 -5.07 -23.03 5.94
C THR A 286 -4.32 -23.46 4.68
N ARG A 287 -3.57 -22.55 4.05
CA ARG A 287 -2.72 -22.87 2.90
C ARG A 287 -1.62 -23.86 3.27
N LEU A 288 -0.93 -23.67 4.40
CA LEU A 288 0.11 -24.60 4.85
C LEU A 288 -0.46 -25.99 5.16
N ASP A 289 -1.66 -26.06 5.73
CA ASP A 289 -2.38 -27.31 5.98
C ASP A 289 -2.68 -28.09 4.69
N LEU A 290 -2.92 -27.39 3.57
CA LEU A 290 -3.12 -28.04 2.27
C LEU A 290 -1.85 -28.76 1.80
N PHE A 291 -0.67 -28.17 1.98
CA PHE A 291 0.60 -28.83 1.65
C PHE A 291 0.87 -30.05 2.54
N VAL A 292 0.61 -29.92 3.84
CA VAL A 292 0.71 -31.06 4.78
C VAL A 292 -0.27 -32.16 4.40
N ALA A 293 -1.51 -31.83 4.02
CA ALA A 293 -2.50 -32.79 3.57
C ALA A 293 -2.09 -33.51 2.26
N ALA A 294 -1.27 -32.87 1.42
CA ALA A 294 -0.65 -33.50 0.26
C ALA A 294 0.57 -34.38 0.60
N GLY A 295 0.85 -34.59 1.89
CA GLY A 295 1.96 -35.42 2.38
C GLY A 295 3.33 -34.78 2.23
N LEU A 296 3.40 -33.46 2.24
CA LEU A 296 4.65 -32.71 2.18
C LEU A 296 5.12 -32.34 3.59
N ARG A 297 6.43 -32.31 3.79
CA ARG A 297 7.05 -31.70 4.98
C ARG A 297 7.09 -30.20 4.74
N VAL A 298 6.44 -29.43 5.61
CA VAL A 298 6.26 -27.99 5.42
C VAL A 298 6.99 -27.26 6.54
N SER A 299 7.86 -26.33 6.17
CA SER A 299 8.48 -25.39 7.09
C SER A 299 8.29 -23.96 6.59
N TYR A 300 8.38 -22.99 7.47
CA TYR A 300 8.24 -21.59 7.10
C TYR A 300 9.08 -20.66 7.97
N VAL A 301 9.37 -19.48 7.45
CA VAL A 301 10.04 -18.39 8.18
C VAL A 301 9.18 -17.14 8.10
N TRP A 302 8.99 -16.43 9.22
CA TRP A 302 8.32 -15.13 9.19
C TRP A 302 9.28 -13.98 8.86
N GLU A 303 8.81 -13.01 8.07
CA GLU A 303 9.61 -11.86 7.64
C GLU A 303 10.18 -11.03 8.81
N HIS A 304 9.41 -10.81 9.86
CA HIS A 304 9.87 -10.07 11.04
C HIS A 304 11.01 -10.81 11.76
N GLU A 305 10.92 -12.13 11.91
CA GLU A 305 11.97 -12.95 12.52
C GLU A 305 13.25 -12.91 11.69
N PHE A 306 13.11 -13.05 10.37
CA PHE A 306 14.24 -12.94 9.45
C PHE A 306 14.87 -11.55 9.48
N THR A 307 14.06 -10.50 9.57
CA THR A 307 14.56 -9.11 9.69
C THR A 307 15.39 -8.92 10.96
N GLU A 308 14.96 -9.44 12.10
CA GLU A 308 15.74 -9.37 13.35
C GLU A 308 16.99 -10.24 13.27
N TRP A 309 16.89 -11.42 12.66
CA TRP A 309 18.05 -12.29 12.39
C TRP A 309 19.10 -11.60 11.53
N GLN A 310 18.71 -10.92 10.44
CA GLN A 310 19.64 -10.18 9.57
C GLN A 310 20.36 -9.06 10.34
N LYS A 311 19.67 -8.37 11.25
CA LYS A 311 20.31 -7.34 12.10
C LYS A 311 21.33 -7.95 13.05
N ALA A 312 21.01 -9.07 13.67
CA ALA A 312 21.94 -9.78 14.56
C ALA A 312 23.14 -10.36 13.79
N ALA A 313 22.92 -10.86 12.58
CA ALA A 313 23.96 -11.43 11.73
C ALA A 313 24.96 -10.34 11.29
N ALA A 314 24.48 -9.12 11.03
CA ALA A 314 25.33 -7.99 10.67
C ALA A 314 26.31 -7.56 11.78
N VAL A 315 26.07 -7.95 13.03
CA VAL A 315 26.96 -7.70 14.18
C VAL A 315 27.54 -8.99 14.77
N SER A 316 27.50 -10.08 14.02
CA SER A 316 28.06 -11.41 14.38
C SER A 316 27.53 -12.02 15.68
N THR A 317 26.28 -11.71 16.07
CA THR A 317 25.63 -12.27 17.28
C THR A 317 24.44 -13.18 16.98
N ALA A 318 24.13 -13.43 15.70
CA ALA A 318 23.00 -14.26 15.32
C ALA A 318 23.25 -15.75 15.63
N LEU A 319 22.18 -16.41 16.09
CA LEU A 319 22.04 -17.86 16.00
C LEU A 319 21.94 -18.30 14.52
N PRO A 320 22.08 -19.60 14.20
CA PRO A 320 21.88 -20.10 12.85
C PRO A 320 20.48 -19.72 12.31
N ILE A 321 20.33 -19.46 11.01
CA ILE A 321 19.03 -19.12 10.40
C ILE A 321 18.01 -20.26 10.55
N SER A 322 18.46 -21.51 10.63
CA SER A 322 17.61 -22.66 10.95
C SER A 322 16.88 -22.53 12.29
N SER A 323 17.36 -21.69 13.23
CA SER A 323 16.69 -21.43 14.51
C SER A 323 15.34 -20.69 14.35
N ILE A 324 15.12 -19.99 13.25
CA ILE A 324 13.86 -19.31 12.92
C ILE A 324 13.05 -20.06 11.84
N LEU A 325 13.51 -21.24 11.41
CA LEU A 325 12.78 -22.12 10.50
C LEU A 325 11.78 -22.97 11.29
N ARG A 326 10.49 -22.63 11.17
CA ARG A 326 9.42 -23.26 11.95
C ARG A 326 8.81 -24.43 11.18
N PRO A 327 8.72 -25.63 11.77
CA PRO A 327 7.96 -26.72 11.16
C PRO A 327 6.45 -26.44 11.27
N HIS A 328 5.70 -26.70 10.20
CA HIS A 328 4.24 -26.71 10.23
C HIS A 328 3.73 -28.12 10.46
N ASN A 329 3.40 -28.43 11.71
CA ASN A 329 2.78 -29.70 12.07
C ASN A 329 1.28 -29.47 12.26
N ARG A 330 0.46 -30.47 11.88
CA ARG A 330 -1.02 -30.45 11.83
C ARG A 330 -1.74 -30.19 13.16
N THR A 331 -1.02 -29.80 14.21
CA THR A 331 -1.52 -29.57 15.56
C THR A 331 -1.92 -28.11 15.75
N TRP A 332 -3.00 -27.69 15.09
CA TRP A 332 -3.81 -26.57 15.58
C TRP A 332 -5.06 -27.15 16.23
N PRO A 333 -5.36 -26.82 17.50
CA PRO A 333 -6.69 -27.09 18.05
C PRO A 333 -7.69 -26.25 17.26
N ARG A 334 -8.74 -26.91 16.76
CA ARG A 334 -9.90 -26.26 16.14
C ARG A 334 -10.60 -25.32 17.13
#